data_AF-A0A919L798-F1
#
_entry.id   AF-A0A919L798-F1
#
_cell.length_a   1.000
_cell.length_b   1.000
_cell.length_c   1.000
_cell.angle_alpha   90.00
_cell.angle_beta   90.00
_cell.angle_gamma   90.00
#
_symmetry.space_group_name_H-M   'P 1'
#
loop_
_entity.id
_entity.type
_entity.pdbx_description
1 polymer ?
#
loop_
_entity_poly.entity_id
_entity_poly.type
_entity_poly.pdbx_seq_one_letter_code
_entity_poly.pdbx_strand_id
1 'polypeptide(L)' 'MSAGLERFVTPDGRRLRVKSGARYGFSAAVGATRDLSRTLVYSVGATDAKGDGMNPVAERIVMAALER' A
#
# COMPACT_ATOMS: atom_id res chain seq x y z
N MET A 1 -9.29 -8.68 -14.72
CA MET A 1 -10.07 -7.96 -13.69
C MET A 1 -9.21 -6.84 -13.13
N SER A 2 -9.71 -5.60 -13.10
CA SER A 2 -9.10 -4.54 -12.28
C SER A 2 -9.74 -4.59 -10.90
N ALA A 3 -8.94 -4.69 -9.84
CA ALA A 3 -9.44 -4.38 -8.51
C ALA A 3 -9.67 -2.87 -8.42
N GLY A 4 -10.82 -2.46 -7.87
CA GLY A 4 -11.09 -1.06 -7.54
C GLY A 4 -10.30 -0.63 -6.30
N LEU A 5 -10.84 0.35 -5.57
CA LEU A 5 -10.32 0.71 -4.26
C LEU A 5 -10.73 -0.38 -3.24
N GLU A 6 -9.75 -1.01 -2.59
CA GLU A 6 -9.97 -2.13 -1.68
C GLU A 6 -10.01 -1.66 -0.23
N ARG A 7 -10.70 -2.42 0.63
CA ARG A 7 -10.74 -2.17 2.07
C ARG A 7 -9.75 -3.09 2.78
N PHE A 8 -8.89 -2.51 3.61
CA PHE A 8 -8.00 -3.24 4.51
C PHE A 8 -8.31 -2.89 5.97
N VAL A 9 -8.10 -3.83 6.88
CA VAL A 9 -8.24 -3.61 8.32
C VAL A 9 -6.90 -3.93 8.96
N THR A 10 -6.29 -2.93 9.61
CA THR A 10 -5.02 -3.12 10.33
C THR A 10 -5.22 -3.95 11.59
N PRO A 11 -4.15 -4.51 12.19
CA PRO A 11 -4.25 -5.29 13.43
C PRO A 11 -4.90 -4.52 14.60
N ASP A 12 -4.72 -3.20 14.67
CA ASP A 12 -5.34 -2.32 15.68
C ASP A 12 -6.76 -1.82 15.29
N GLY A 13 -7.35 -2.35 14.21
CA GLY A 13 -8.75 -2.14 13.85
C GLY A 13 -9.04 -0.92 12.96
N ARG A 14 -8.03 -0.15 12.53
CA ARG A 14 -8.24 0.95 11.58
C ARG A 14 -8.68 0.41 10.23
N ARG A 15 -9.66 1.08 9.64
CA ARG A 15 -10.20 0.74 8.31
C ARG A 15 -9.55 1.64 7.28
N LEU A 16 -8.77 1.05 6.39
CA LEU A 16 -8.09 1.72 5.30
C LEU A 16 -8.80 1.44 3.98
N ARG A 17 -8.81 2.43 3.10
CA ARG A 17 -9.10 2.25 1.67
C ARG A 17 -7.79 2.37 0.91
N VAL A 18 -7.46 1.37 0.11
CA VAL A 18 -6.13 1.25 -0.51
C VAL A 18 -6.27 0.85 -1.98
N LYS A 19 -5.40 1.39 -2.82
CA LYS A 19 -5.13 0.92 -4.16
C LYS A 19 -3.63 0.76 -4.34
N SER A 20 -3.20 -0.41 -4.79
CA SER A 20 -1.82 -0.65 -5.22
C SER A 20 -1.73 -0.81 -6.74
N GLY A 21 -0.53 -0.62 -7.28
CA GLY A 21 -0.22 -0.84 -8.69
C GLY A 21 1.28 -1.05 -8.89
N ALA A 22 1.63 -2.02 -9.73
CA ALA A 22 3.03 -2.31 -10.05
C ALA A 22 3.22 -2.61 -11.54
N ARG A 23 4.36 -2.16 -12.07
CA ARG A 23 4.92 -2.49 -13.39
C ARG A 23 6.44 -2.54 -13.25
N TYR A 24 7.12 -3.11 -14.24
CA TYR A 24 8.57 -3.01 -14.28
C TYR A 24 8.99 -1.53 -14.23
N GLY A 25 9.86 -1.19 -13.29
CA GLY A 25 10.27 0.17 -12.98
C GLY A 25 9.59 0.79 -11.75
N PHE A 26 8.44 0.27 -11.29
CA PHE A 26 7.79 0.80 -10.08
C PHE A 26 6.84 -0.14 -9.33
N SER A 27 6.74 0.11 -8.02
CA SER A 27 5.64 -0.32 -7.16
C SER A 27 5.08 0.90 -6.44
N ALA A 28 3.76 1.10 -6.51
CA ALA A 28 3.10 2.28 -5.97
C ALA A 28 1.82 1.89 -5.22
N ALA A 29 1.47 2.70 -4.23
CA ALA A 29 0.16 2.62 -3.59
C ALA A 29 -0.33 3.99 -3.11
N VAL A 30 -1.64 4.09 -3.00
CA VAL A 30 -2.36 5.16 -2.32
C VAL A 30 -3.33 4.54 -1.32
N GLY A 31 -3.40 5.09 -0.12
CA GLY A 31 -4.45 4.71 0.83
C GLY A 31 -4.64 5.70 1.95
N ALA A 32 -5.81 5.62 2.60
CA ALA A 32 -6.17 6.50 3.71
C ALA A 32 -7.15 5.86 4.70
N THR A 33 -7.17 6.37 5.93
CA THR A 33 -8.25 6.10 6.90
C THR A 33 -9.55 6.75 6.43
N ARG A 34 -10.70 6.28 6.95
CA ARG A 34 -12.03 6.81 6.56
C ARG A 34 -12.19 8.31 6.83
N ASP A 35 -11.55 8.81 7.88
CA ASP A 35 -11.57 10.20 8.33
C ASP A 35 -10.38 11.01 7.79
N LEU A 36 -9.51 10.41 6.96
CA LEU A 36 -8.30 11.02 6.39
C LEU A 36 -7.27 11.51 7.43
N SER A 37 -7.39 11.13 8.70
CA SER A 37 -6.39 11.44 9.73
C SER A 37 -5.02 10.82 9.44
N ARG A 38 -4.98 9.80 8.57
CA ARG A 38 -3.77 9.23 7.99
C ARG A 38 -3.97 8.96 6.50
N THR A 39 -3.01 9.39 5.70
CA THR A 39 -2.93 9.16 4.26
C THR A 39 -1.50 8.75 3.92
N LEU A 40 -1.36 7.71 3.10
CA LEU A 40 -0.08 7.23 2.59
C LEU A 40 -0.13 7.20 1.07
N VAL A 41 0.86 7.83 0.44
CA VAL A 41 1.11 7.73 -0.99
C VAL A 41 2.60 7.43 -1.16
N TYR A 42 2.92 6.41 -1.95
CA TYR A 42 4.31 6.14 -2.31
C TYR A 42 4.45 5.67 -3.76
N SER A 43 5.66 5.83 -4.28
CA SER A 43 6.15 5.16 -5.47
C SER A 43 7.61 4.80 -5.20
N VAL A 44 7.97 3.54 -5.38
CA VAL A 44 9.34 3.04 -5.25
C VAL A 44 9.78 2.43 -6.57
N GLY A 45 11.05 2.66 -6.93
CA GLY A 45 11.67 1.95 -8.06
C GLY A 45 11.71 0.45 -7.77
N ALA A 46 11.14 -0.35 -8.67
CA ALA A 46 11.00 -1.79 -8.47
C ALA A 46 11.06 -2.54 -9.80
N THR A 47 11.85 -3.62 -9.88
CA THR A 47 11.99 -4.45 -11.09
C THR A 47 11.29 -5.81 -10.95
N ASP A 48 10.72 -6.08 -9.78
CA ASP A 48 10.10 -7.33 -9.35
C ASP A 48 8.55 -7.27 -9.40
N ALA A 49 8.01 -6.49 -10.34
CA ALA A 49 6.56 -6.32 -10.45
C ALA A 49 5.83 -7.66 -10.63
N LYS A 50 4.81 -7.90 -9.78
CA LYS A 50 4.06 -9.17 -9.69
C LYS A 50 4.89 -10.38 -9.23
N GLY A 51 6.00 -10.15 -8.52
CA GLY A 51 6.67 -11.21 -7.77
C GLY A 51 5.76 -11.80 -6.67
N ASP A 52 6.18 -12.93 -6.11
CA ASP A 52 5.37 -13.71 -5.15
C ASP A 52 5.08 -12.96 -3.84
N GLY A 53 5.90 -11.96 -3.51
CA GLY A 53 5.81 -11.19 -2.28
C GLY A 53 5.67 -9.70 -2.50
N MET A 54 5.43 -8.99 -1.39
CA MET A 54 5.50 -7.54 -1.38
C MET A 54 6.95 -7.08 -1.52
N ASN A 55 7.18 -5.97 -2.21
CA ASN A 55 8.50 -5.37 -2.29
C ASN A 55 8.98 -4.96 -0.87
N PRO A 56 10.19 -5.36 -0.43
CA PRO A 56 10.64 -5.14 0.96
C PRO A 56 10.77 -3.67 1.38
N VAL A 57 10.95 -2.75 0.42
CA VAL A 57 10.99 -1.31 0.71
C VAL A 57 9.57 -0.78 0.87
N ALA A 58 8.66 -1.19 -0.02
CA ALA A 58 7.24 -0.84 0.09
C ALA A 58 6.63 -1.34 1.40
N GLU A 59 6.96 -2.57 1.82
CA GLU A 59 6.52 -3.13 3.09
C GLU A 59 6.97 -2.27 4.28
N ARG A 60 8.26 -1.92 4.34
CA ARG A 60 8.80 -1.04 5.39
C ARG A 60 8.14 0.34 5.44
N ILE A 61 7.81 0.92 4.28
CA ILE A 61 7.07 2.19 4.20
C ILE A 61 5.68 2.03 4.81
N VAL A 62 4.97 0.96 4.45
CA VAL A 62 3.62 0.68 4.97
C VAL A 62 3.65 0.46 6.47
N MET A 63 4.59 -0.33 6.97
CA MET A 63 4.75 -0.60 8.40
C MET A 63 5.08 0.69 9.17
N ALA A 64 6.05 1.49 8.72
CA ALA A 64 6.40 2.75 9.38
C ALA A 64 5.25 3.78 9.39
N ALA A 65 4.42 3.79 8.36
CA ALA A 65 3.31 4.73 8.25
C ALA A 65 2.08 4.29 9.06
N LEU A 66 1.87 2.98 9.20
CA LEU A 66 0.65 2.42 9.74
C LEU A 66 0.83 1.78 11.11
N GLU A 67 1.92 1.09 11.42
CA GLU A 67 2.15 0.53 12.76
C GLU A 67 2.39 1.64 13.79
N ARG A 68 1.57 1.65 14.84
CA ARG A 68 1.77 2.42 16.07
C ARG A 68 1.31 1.60 17.25
#